data_AF-V9H7K2-F1
#
_entry.id   AF-V9H7K2-F1
#
_cell.length_a   1.000
_cell.length_b   1.000
_cell.length_c   1.000
_cell.angle_alpha   90.00
_cell.angle_beta   90.00
_cell.angle_gamma   90.00
#
_symmetry.space_group_name_H-M   'P 1'
#
loop_
_entity.id
_entity.type
_entity.pdbx_description
1 polymer ?
#
loop_
_entity_poly.entity_id
_entity_poly.type
_entity_poly.pdbx_seq_one_letter_code
_entity_poly.pdbx_strand_id
1 'polypeptide(L)' 'MLYISNSYRKHGVGKSLVKLMSKDAVNMGAKGLYISATPFKNTVDFNFALGARVTNDINRELFDLEPLDIHMILDL' A
#
# COMPACT_ATOMS: atom_id res chain seq x y z
N MET A 1 -4.97 -3.32 6.50
CA MET A 1 -5.82 -3.54 5.31
C MET A 1 -6.40 -2.20 4.86
N LEU A 2 -6.23 -1.82 3.58
CA LEU A 2 -6.91 -0.66 2.99
C LEU A 2 -8.09 -1.16 2.15
N TYR A 3 -9.31 -0.78 2.53
CA TYR A 3 -10.52 -1.21 1.85
C TYR A 3 -11.44 -0.03 1.55
N ILE A 4 -11.92 0.03 0.31
CA ILE A 4 -12.92 1.00 -0.13
C ILE A 4 -14.15 0.24 -0.63
N SER A 5 -15.30 0.51 -0.02
CA SER A 5 -16.60 0.01 -0.46
C SER A 5 -16.85 0.33 -1.92
N ASN A 6 -17.47 -0.59 -2.65
CA ASN A 6 -17.55 -0.53 -4.11
C ASN A 6 -18.11 0.80 -4.66
N SER A 7 -19.16 1.33 -4.03
CA SER A 7 -19.80 2.61 -4.39
C SER A 7 -18.90 3.83 -4.22
N TYR A 8 -17.81 3.74 -3.46
CA TYR A 8 -16.89 4.83 -3.17
C TYR A 8 -15.52 4.68 -3.87
N ARG A 9 -15.33 3.63 -4.67
CA ARG A 9 -14.11 3.44 -5.48
C ARG A 9 -14.04 4.49 -6.58
N LYS A 10 -12.82 4.80 -7.05
CA LYS A 10 -12.54 5.79 -8.12
C LYS A 10 -12.94 7.24 -7.82
N HIS A 11 -13.31 7.57 -6.57
CA HIS A 11 -13.60 8.93 -6.11
C HIS A 11 -12.44 9.58 -5.33
N GLY A 12 -11.22 9.04 -5.45
CA GLY A 12 -10.04 9.56 -4.74
C GLY A 12 -9.93 9.20 -3.25
N VAL A 13 -10.95 8.56 -2.66
CA VAL A 13 -10.98 8.18 -1.23
C VAL A 13 -9.73 7.41 -0.79
N GLY A 14 -9.32 6.39 -1.55
CA GLY A 14 -8.13 5.59 -1.23
C GLY A 14 -6.85 6.43 -1.19
N LYS A 15 -6.70 7.38 -2.12
CA LYS A 15 -5.55 8.30 -2.15
C LYS A 15 -5.55 9.25 -0.94
N SER A 16 -6.72 9.76 -0.56
CA SER A 16 -6.87 10.61 0.62
C SER A 16 -6.53 9.87 1.90
N LEU A 17 -6.97 8.61 2.04
CA LEU A 17 -6.64 7.78 3.21
C LEU A 17 -5.13 7.52 3.31
N VAL A 18 -4.49 7.12 2.21
CA VAL A 18 -3.03 6.92 2.22
C VAL A 18 -2.31 8.22 2.56
N LYS A 19 -2.72 9.38 2.01
CA LYS A 19 -2.12 10.67 2.35
C LYS A 19 -2.21 10.99 3.86
N LEU A 20 -3.34 10.70 4.49
CA LEU A 20 -3.51 10.88 5.94
C LEU A 20 -2.58 9.95 6.72
N MET A 21 -2.57 8.66 6.37
CA MET A 21 -1.68 7.67 7.00
C MET A 21 -0.19 8.05 6.82
N SER A 22 0.20 8.49 5.64
CA SER A 22 1.56 8.97 5.34
C SER A 22 1.96 10.13 6.24
N LYS A 23 1.07 11.10 6.44
CA LYS A 23 1.34 12.24 7.33
C LYS A 23 1.60 11.78 8.76
N ASP A 24 0.77 10.87 9.28
CA ASP A 24 0.93 10.35 10.64
C ASP A 24 2.20 9.50 10.76
N ALA A 25 2.50 8.67 9.76
CA ALA A 25 3.72 7.86 9.72
C ALA A 25 4.99 8.72 9.73
N VAL A 26 5.02 9.83 8.98
CA VAL A 26 6.14 10.80 9.02
C VAL A 26 6.29 11.39 10.42
N ASN A 27 5.18 11.76 11.08
CA ASN A 27 5.23 12.27 12.47
C ASN A 27 5.75 11.23 13.46
N MET A 28 5.61 9.93 13.16
CA MET A 28 6.16 8.82 13.92
C MET A 28 7.62 8.49 13.56
N GLY A 29 8.24 9.23 12.64
CA GLY A 29 9.61 9.01 12.18
C GLY A 29 9.76 7.87 11.17
N ALA A 30 8.67 7.42 10.55
CA ALA A 30 8.72 6.41 9.48
C ALA A 30 9.32 7.02 8.21
N LYS A 31 10.09 6.21 7.48
CA LYS A 31 10.69 6.57 6.18
C LYS A 31 9.89 6.10 4.97
N GLY A 32 8.86 5.28 5.21
CA GLY A 32 8.12 4.61 4.16
C GLY A 32 6.95 3.81 4.73
N LEU A 33 5.98 3.48 3.87
CA LEU A 33 4.92 2.52 4.14
C LEU A 33 5.20 1.21 3.41
N TYR A 34 5.23 0.12 4.16
CA TYR A 34 5.28 -1.23 3.60
C TYR A 34 3.89 -1.67 3.13
N ILE A 35 3.81 -2.25 1.93
CA ILE A 35 2.54 -2.68 1.33
C ILE A 35 2.69 -4.13 0.87
N SER A 36 1.85 -5.00 1.43
CA SER A 36 1.58 -6.35 0.89
C SER A 36 0.31 -6.25 0.05
N ALA A 37 0.44 -6.40 -1.27
CA ALA A 37 -0.65 -6.18 -2.21
C ALA A 37 -1.10 -7.50 -2.85
N THR A 38 -2.36 -7.87 -2.65
CA THR A 38 -2.99 -8.97 -3.39
C THR A 38 -2.75 -8.80 -4.89
N PRO A 39 -2.38 -9.87 -5.62
CA PRO A 39 -1.89 -9.80 -7.01
C PRO A 39 -2.98 -9.54 -8.06
N PHE A 40 -3.96 -8.70 -7.72
CA PHE A 40 -4.96 -8.20 -8.64
C PHE A 40 -4.47 -6.90 -9.29
N LYS A 41 -4.58 -6.84 -10.62
CA LYS A 41 -4.13 -5.69 -11.43
C LYS A 41 -4.61 -4.35 -10.87
N ASN A 42 -5.89 -4.23 -10.50
CA ASN A 42 -6.44 -2.98 -9.95
C ASN A 42 -5.80 -2.56 -8.62
N THR A 43 -5.47 -3.51 -7.76
CA THR A 43 -4.81 -3.26 -6.46
C THR A 43 -3.38 -2.80 -6.69
N VAL A 44 -2.65 -3.50 -7.54
CA VAL A 44 -1.25 -3.22 -7.87
C VAL A 44 -1.13 -1.87 -8.59
N ASP A 45 -1.96 -1.62 -9.61
CA ASP A 45 -2.00 -0.35 -10.34
C ASP A 45 -2.32 0.84 -9.42
N PHE A 46 -3.22 0.64 -8.43
CA PHE A 46 -3.52 1.66 -7.43
C PHE A 46 -2.27 2.02 -6.61
N ASN A 47 -1.52 1.03 -6.13
CA ASN A 47 -0.29 1.27 -5.37
C ASN A 47 0.79 1.94 -6.22
N PHE A 48 0.97 1.53 -7.48
CA PHE A 48 1.85 2.22 -8.42
C PHE A 48 1.43 3.68 -8.64
N ALA A 49 0.13 3.96 -8.78
CA ALA A 49 -0.39 5.32 -8.96
C ALA A 49 -0.21 6.21 -7.71
N LEU A 50 0.00 5.61 -6.53
CA LEU A 50 0.41 6.33 -5.33
C LEU A 50 1.91 6.66 -5.30
N GLY A 51 2.70 6.06 -6.20
CA GLY A 51 4.16 6.16 -6.21
C GLY A 51 4.88 5.01 -5.52
N ALA A 52 4.16 3.97 -5.09
CA ALA A 52 4.81 2.79 -4.52
C ALA A 52 5.60 2.02 -5.59
N ARG A 53 6.67 1.34 -5.17
CA ARG A 53 7.53 0.53 -6.03
C ARG A 53 7.71 -0.86 -5.42
N VAL A 54 7.91 -1.87 -6.27
CA VAL A 54 8.23 -3.23 -5.83
C VAL A 54 9.52 -3.18 -5.00
N THR A 55 9.54 -3.94 -3.91
CA THR A 55 10.72 -4.05 -3.03
C THR A 55 11.25 -5.47 -2.99
N ASN A 56 12.57 -5.59 -2.84
CA ASN A 56 13.25 -6.86 -2.56
C ASN A 56 13.39 -7.11 -1.04
N ASP A 57 13.09 -6.11 -0.21
CA ASP A 57 13.06 -6.24 1.24
C ASP A 57 11.73 -6.88 1.67
N ILE A 58 11.69 -8.21 1.62
CA ILE A 58 10.49 -8.97 1.94
C ILE A 58 10.29 -9.07 3.45
N ASN A 59 9.13 -8.62 3.94
CA ASN A 59 8.66 -8.91 5.27
C ASN A 59 8.25 -10.39 5.30
N ARG A 60 9.07 -11.21 5.97
CA ARG A 60 8.91 -12.66 6.01
C ARG A 60 7.59 -13.10 6.64
N GLU A 61 7.17 -12.45 7.72
CA GLU A 61 5.91 -12.79 8.38
C GLU A 61 4.70 -12.59 7.45
N LEU A 62 4.68 -11.50 6.68
CA LEU A 62 3.62 -11.25 5.70
C LEU A 62 3.71 -12.18 4.49
N PHE A 63 4.93 -12.47 4.03
CA PHE A 63 5.16 -13.40 2.91
C PHE A 63 4.72 -14.82 3.24
N ASP A 64 4.99 -15.29 4.46
CA ASP A 64 4.61 -16.64 4.88
C ASP A 64 3.08 -16.78 5.03
N LEU A 65 2.39 -15.69 5.37
CA LEU A 65 0.92 -15.63 5.43
C LEU A 65 0.28 -15.58 4.03
N GLU A 66 0.81 -14.74 3.14
CA GLU A 66 0.24 -14.48 1.81
C GLU A 66 1.35 -14.52 0.73
N PRO A 67 1.86 -15.70 0.36
CA PRO A 67 3.08 -15.84 -0.47
C PRO A 67 2.93 -15.38 -1.93
N LEU A 68 1.70 -15.06 -2.35
CA LEU A 68 1.40 -14.55 -3.68
C LEU A 68 1.24 -13.03 -3.70
N ASP A 69 1.27 -12.36 -2.54
CA ASP A 69 1.21 -10.91 -2.48
C ASP A 69 2.45 -10.29 -3.13
N ILE A 70 2.24 -9.14 -3.76
CA ILE A 70 3.30 -8.31 -4.31
C ILE A 70 3.74 -7.34 -3.22
N HIS A 71 5.01 -7.45 -2.83
CA HIS A 71 5.59 -6.62 -1.79
C HIS A 71 6.11 -5.31 -2.37
N MET A 72 5.66 -4.19 -1.80
CA MET A 72 5.96 -2.84 -2.28
C MET A 72 6.32 -1.90 -1.13
N ILE A 73 7.02 -0.82 -1.46
CA ILE A 73 7.34 0.29 -0.55
C ILE A 73 6.84 1.60 -1.16
N LEU A 74 6.19 2.43 -0.35
CA LEU A 74 5.92 3.84 -0.65
C LEU A 74 6.83 4.69 0.24
N ASP A 75 7.84 5.33 -0.34
CA ASP A 75 8.74 6.23 0.38
C ASP A 75 7.98 7.51 0.83
N LEU A 76 8.24 8.01 2.05
CA LEU A 76 7.53 9.15 2.67
C LEU A 76 8.42 10.38 2.87
#